data_AF-X1G3P3-F1
#
_entry.id   AF-X1G3P3-F1
#
_cell.length_a   1.000
_cell.length_b   1.000
_cell.length_c   1.000
_cell.angle_alpha   90.00
_cell.angle_beta   90.00
_cell.angle_gamma   90.00
#
_symmetry.space_group_name_H-M   'P 1'
#
loop_
_entity.id
_entity.type
_entity.pdbx_description
1 polymer ?
#
loop_
_entity_poly.entity_id
_entity_poly.type
_entity_poly.pdbx_seq_one_letter_code
_entity_poly.pdbx_strand_id
1 'polypeptide(L)'
;MRLNNVSAFKSRASATMIRRALQNTCIDKGATKGSKLLDQINELAQKGVITSDIKEWATVTRWIGNDAAHPESPEVEIEEAESIIALTEQLLNVIYISPAIAEERKKIRNQKTKKL
;
A
#
# COMPACT_ATOMS: atom_id res chain seq x y z
N MET A 1 28.61 12.84 11.36
CA MET A 1 27.92 13.60 10.31
C MET A 1 27.65 12.80 9.02
N ARG A 2 28.57 11.97 8.49
CA ARG A 2 28.31 11.16 7.27
C ARG A 2 27.28 10.02 7.42
N LEU A 3 27.10 9.45 8.61
CA LEU A 3 26.21 8.29 8.81
C LEU A 3 24.72 8.68 8.80
N ASN A 4 24.36 9.82 9.39
CA ASN A 4 22.97 10.27 9.50
C ASN A 4 22.35 10.62 8.14
N ASN A 5 23.15 11.20 7.23
CA ASN A 5 22.66 11.53 5.90
C ASN A 5 22.34 10.26 5.09
N VAL A 6 23.13 9.20 5.26
CA VAL A 6 22.91 7.93 4.55
C VAL A 6 21.63 7.23 5.02
N SER A 7 21.33 7.24 6.32
CA SER A 7 20.06 6.72 6.83
C SER A 7 18.88 7.53 6.33
N ALA A 8 18.94 8.86 6.38
CA ALA A 8 17.88 9.73 5.88
C ALA A 8 17.60 9.52 4.38
N PHE A 9 18.64 9.42 3.54
CA PHE A 9 18.47 9.10 2.12
C PHE A 9 17.81 7.74 1.89
N LYS A 10 18.17 6.72 2.69
CA LYS A 10 17.54 5.39 2.62
C LYS A 10 16.06 5.44 3.00
N SER A 11 15.71 6.16 4.06
CA SER A 11 14.32 6.32 4.52
C SER A 11 13.47 7.00 3.45
N ARG A 12 13.93 8.13 2.90
CA ARG A 12 13.22 8.87 1.85
C ARG A 12 13.09 8.06 0.56
N ALA A 13 14.14 7.37 0.14
CA ALA A 13 14.09 6.50 -1.04
C ALA A 13 13.04 5.39 -0.87
N SER A 14 13.06 4.72 0.29
CA SER A 14 12.12 3.65 0.62
C SER A 14 10.68 4.15 0.62
N ALA A 15 10.42 5.26 1.31
CA ALA A 15 9.11 5.87 1.40
C ALA A 15 8.55 6.30 0.03
N THR A 16 9.41 6.86 -0.82
CA THR A 16 9.04 7.25 -2.19
C THR A 16 8.66 6.03 -3.04
N MET A 17 9.42 4.94 -2.94
CA MET A 17 9.12 3.68 -3.65
C MET A 17 7.81 3.06 -3.15
N ILE A 18 7.59 3.04 -1.83
CA ILE A 18 6.37 2.52 -1.22
C ILE A 18 5.15 3.32 -1.69
N ARG A 19 5.23 4.64 -1.70
CA ARG A 19 4.16 5.50 -2.24
C ARG A 19 3.85 5.16 -3.70
N ARG A 20 4.87 4.88 -4.51
CA ARG A 20 4.69 4.52 -5.92
C ARG A 20 4.08 3.13 -6.07
N ALA A 21 4.48 2.18 -5.24
CA ALA A 21 3.87 0.85 -5.18
C ALA A 21 2.38 0.95 -4.84
N LEU A 22 2.03 1.70 -3.80
CA LEU A 22 0.64 1.96 -3.41
C LEU A 22 -0.17 2.56 -4.57
N GLN A 23 0.38 3.56 -5.27
CA GLN A 23 -0.28 4.16 -6.42
C GLN A 23 -0.51 3.15 -7.56
N ASN A 24 0.48 2.30 -7.85
CA ASN A 24 0.35 1.27 -8.87
C ASN A 24 -0.67 0.20 -8.48
N THR A 25 -0.72 -0.18 -7.20
CA THR A 25 -1.76 -1.06 -6.65
C THR A 25 -3.14 -0.45 -6.82
N CYS A 26 -3.31 0.86 -6.57
CA CYS A 26 -4.60 1.50 -6.79
C CYS A 26 -5.04 1.41 -8.25
N ILE A 27 -4.14 1.69 -9.19
CA ILE A 27 -4.41 1.62 -10.64
C ILE A 27 -4.73 0.19 -11.06
N ASP A 28 -3.96 -0.80 -10.60
CA ASP A 28 -4.18 -2.22 -10.87
C ASP A 28 -5.57 -2.68 -10.39
N LYS A 29 -6.02 -2.15 -9.26
CA LYS A 29 -7.36 -2.41 -8.71
C LYS A 29 -8.47 -1.54 -9.31
N GLY A 30 -8.19 -0.85 -10.41
CA GLY A 30 -9.20 -0.16 -11.22
C GLY A 30 -9.47 1.27 -10.79
N ALA A 31 -8.54 1.92 -10.08
CA ALA A 31 -8.58 3.37 -9.88
C ALA A 31 -8.19 4.11 -11.16
N THR A 32 -8.70 5.33 -11.32
CA THR A 32 -8.47 6.17 -12.50
C THR A 32 -6.99 6.53 -12.64
N LYS A 33 -6.39 6.16 -13.77
CA LYS A 33 -4.99 6.50 -14.09
C LYS A 33 -4.85 8.01 -14.34
N GLY A 34 -3.77 8.60 -13.83
CA GLY A 34 -3.48 10.04 -13.98
C GLY A 34 -4.09 10.92 -12.87
N SER A 35 -5.02 10.39 -12.08
CA SER A 35 -5.57 11.06 -10.89
C SER A 35 -4.57 11.12 -9.73
N LYS A 36 -4.80 11.99 -8.76
CA LYS A 36 -3.97 12.07 -7.56
C LYS A 36 -4.14 10.78 -6.73
N LEU A 37 -3.09 10.37 -6.02
CA LEU A 37 -3.15 9.17 -5.18
C LEU A 37 -4.27 9.22 -4.13
N LEU A 38 -4.55 10.40 -3.57
CA LEU A 38 -5.69 10.60 -2.67
C LEU A 38 -7.02 10.22 -3.34
N ASP A 39 -7.24 10.68 -4.56
CA ASP A 39 -8.48 10.42 -5.31
C ASP A 39 -8.59 8.93 -5.66
N GLN A 40 -7.47 8.30 -6.01
CA GLN A 40 -7.41 6.87 -6.31
C GLN A 40 -7.73 6.01 -5.07
N ILE A 41 -7.21 6.37 -3.90
CA ILE A 41 -7.54 5.70 -2.63
C ILE A 41 -9.03 5.86 -2.30
N ASN A 42 -9.57 7.08 -2.44
CA ASN A 42 -10.98 7.36 -2.21
C ASN A 42 -11.88 6.58 -3.17
N GLU A 43 -11.52 6.49 -4.43
CA GLU A 43 -12.25 5.75 -5.46
C GLU A 43 -12.34 4.26 -5.12
N LEU A 44 -11.24 3.64 -4.71
CA LEU A 44 -11.25 2.22 -4.32
C LEU A 44 -12.09 1.96 -3.07
N ALA A 45 -12.06 2.87 -2.10
CA ALA A 45 -12.90 2.76 -0.91
C ALA A 45 -14.40 2.89 -1.26
N GLN A 46 -14.74 3.85 -2.13
CA GLN A 46 -16.12 4.04 -2.61
C GLN A 46 -16.62 2.82 -3.40
N LYS A 47 -15.75 2.18 -4.19
CA LYS A 47 -16.05 0.94 -4.92
C LYS A 47 -16.12 -0.30 -4.02
N GLY A 48 -15.81 -0.18 -2.73
CA GLY A 48 -15.75 -1.32 -1.79
C GLY A 48 -14.60 -2.29 -2.06
N VAL A 49 -13.60 -1.87 -2.85
CA VAL A 49 -12.39 -2.67 -3.13
C VAL A 49 -11.47 -2.73 -1.91
N ILE A 50 -11.45 -1.65 -1.13
CA ILE A 50 -10.74 -1.56 0.15
C ILE A 50 -11.71 -1.12 1.25
N THR A 51 -11.43 -1.53 2.48
CA THR A 51 -12.21 -1.12 3.67
C THR A 51 -11.85 0.30 4.11
N SER A 52 -12.62 0.85 5.06
CA SER A 52 -12.30 2.13 5.73
C SER A 52 -10.91 2.12 6.35
N ASP A 53 -10.54 1.02 6.98
CA ASP A 53 -9.29 0.90 7.73
C ASP A 53 -8.09 0.88 6.76
N ILE A 54 -8.22 0.15 5.65
CA ILE A 54 -7.18 0.12 4.60
C ILE A 54 -7.05 1.49 3.94
N LYS A 55 -8.16 2.22 3.76
CA LYS A 55 -8.13 3.60 3.27
C LYS A 55 -7.33 4.51 4.21
N GLU A 56 -7.51 4.36 5.52
CA GLU A 56 -6.76 5.14 6.51
C GLU A 56 -5.27 4.83 6.45
N TRP A 57 -4.89 3.55 6.41
CA TRP A 57 -3.49 3.13 6.30
C TRP A 57 -2.85 3.65 5.02
N ALA A 58 -3.53 3.51 3.88
CA ALA A 58 -3.07 4.03 2.60
C ALA A 58 -2.90 5.56 2.61
N THR A 59 -3.74 6.27 3.38
CA THR A 59 -3.66 7.72 3.54
C THR A 59 -2.42 8.13 4.34
N VAL A 60 -2.11 7.43 5.44
CA VAL A 60 -0.88 7.65 6.22
C VAL A 60 0.36 7.37 5.37
N THR A 61 0.37 6.23 4.66
CA THR A 61 1.46 5.89 3.72
C THR A 61 1.66 6.97 2.66
N ARG A 62 0.57 7.55 2.13
CA ARG A 62 0.63 8.65 1.16
C ARG A 62 1.24 9.91 1.77
N TRP A 63 0.95 10.25 3.03
CA TRP A 63 1.50 11.44 3.69
C TRP A 63 3.02 11.34 3.79
N ILE A 64 3.53 10.30 4.45
CA ILE A 64 4.97 10.11 4.64
C ILE A 64 5.68 9.94 3.28
N GLY A 65 5.06 9.23 2.35
CA GLY A 65 5.58 9.10 0.99
C GLY A 65 5.64 10.42 0.22
N ASN A 66 4.71 11.35 0.44
CA ASN A 66 4.78 12.70 -0.14
C ASN A 66 5.94 13.47 0.50
N ASP A 67 6.09 13.42 1.82
CA ASP A 67 7.17 14.12 2.51
C ASP A 67 8.56 13.63 2.06
N ALA A 68 8.68 12.33 1.78
CA ALA A 68 9.87 11.73 1.21
C ALA A 68 10.20 12.22 -0.22
N ALA A 69 9.20 12.54 -1.02
CA ALA A 69 9.37 12.91 -2.42
C ALA A 69 9.71 14.40 -2.62
N HIS A 70 9.36 15.25 -1.66
CA HIS A 70 9.53 16.70 -1.72
C HIS A 70 10.73 17.16 -0.88
N PRO A 71 11.81 17.72 -1.46
CA PRO A 71 13.01 18.08 -0.71
C PRO A 71 12.78 19.18 0.35
N GLU A 72 11.72 19.97 0.21
CA GLU A 72 11.25 21.00 1.15
C GLU A 72 10.40 20.46 2.31
N SER A 73 9.96 19.20 2.24
CA SER A 73 9.17 18.56 3.30
C SER A 73 10.04 18.14 4.49
N PRO A 74 9.42 17.84 5.65
CA PRO A 74 10.11 17.30 6.82
C PRO A 74 10.99 16.09 6.50
N GLU A 75 12.01 15.90 7.34
CA GLU A 75 12.84 14.70 7.28
C GLU A 75 11.98 13.47 7.60
N VAL A 76 12.24 12.37 6.88
CA VAL A 76 11.53 11.11 7.10
C VAL A 76 12.41 10.22 7.94
N GLU A 77 11.97 9.96 9.16
CA GLU A 77 12.69 9.13 10.12
C GLU A 77 12.68 7.66 9.68
N ILE A 78 13.61 6.88 10.21
CA ILE A 78 13.71 5.44 9.89
C ILE A 78 12.42 4.72 10.31
N GLU A 79 11.91 5.05 11.49
CA GLU A 79 10.71 4.46 12.07
C GLU A 79 9.46 4.76 11.23
N GLU A 80 9.38 5.95 10.63
CA GLU A 80 8.30 6.32 9.72
C GLU A 80 8.38 5.50 8.43
N ALA A 81 9.57 5.34 7.87
CA ALA A 81 9.80 4.52 6.68
C ALA A 81 9.46 3.04 6.93
N GLU A 82 9.89 2.48 8.07
CA GLU A 82 9.56 1.11 8.48
C GLU A 82 8.05 0.94 8.69
N SER A 83 7.39 1.91 9.31
CA SER A 83 5.95 1.88 9.56
C SER A 83 5.14 1.81 8.25
N ILE A 84 5.48 2.63 7.26
CA ILE A 84 4.75 2.60 5.98
C ILE A 84 5.07 1.39 5.12
N ILE A 85 6.25 0.78 5.27
CA ILE A 85 6.57 -0.52 4.67
C ILE A 85 5.62 -1.57 5.25
N ALA A 86 5.52 -1.64 6.58
CA ALA A 86 4.64 -2.59 7.26
C ALA A 86 3.16 -2.39 6.88
N LEU A 87 2.67 -1.14 6.87
CA LEU A 87 1.29 -0.84 6.46
C LEU A 87 1.01 -1.25 5.00
N THR A 88 1.98 -1.00 4.11
CA THR A 88 1.84 -1.37 2.69
C THR A 88 1.85 -2.87 2.49
N GLU A 89 2.70 -3.60 3.23
CA GLU A 89 2.71 -5.06 3.21
C GLU A 89 1.35 -5.63 3.65
N GLN A 90 0.77 -5.12 4.74
CA GLN A 90 -0.56 -5.54 5.18
C GLN A 90 -1.64 -5.23 4.14
N LEU A 91 -1.57 -4.07 3.50
CA LEU A 91 -2.47 -3.70 2.40
C LEU A 91 -2.34 -4.68 1.23
N LEU A 92 -1.13 -5.02 0.80
CA LEU A 92 -0.90 -5.98 -0.29
C LEU A 92 -1.39 -7.40 0.09
N ASN A 93 -1.22 -7.80 1.36
CA ASN A 93 -1.76 -9.06 1.87
C ASN A 93 -3.28 -9.11 1.72
N VAL A 94 -3.99 -8.06 2.13
CA VAL A 94 -5.46 -8.03 2.03
C VAL A 94 -5.93 -7.93 0.58
N ILE A 95 -5.23 -7.17 -0.26
CA ILE A 95 -5.65 -6.89 -1.64
C ILE A 95 -5.35 -8.06 -2.60
N TYR A 96 -4.27 -8.81 -2.38
CA TYR A 96 -3.80 -9.85 -3.31
C TYR A 96 -3.74 -11.24 -2.68
N ILE A 97 -3.13 -11.38 -1.50
CA ILE A 97 -2.81 -12.69 -0.93
C ILE A 97 -4.06 -13.36 -0.33
N SER A 98 -4.76 -12.66 0.56
CA SER A 98 -5.96 -13.19 1.22
C SER A 98 -7.05 -13.64 0.25
N PRO A 99 -7.38 -12.88 -0.83
CA PRO A 99 -8.32 -13.34 -1.85
C PRO A 99 -7.83 -14.59 -2.59
N ALA A 100 -6.54 -14.69 -2.93
CA ALA A 100 -5.98 -15.87 -3.60
C ALA A 100 -6.08 -17.12 -2.73
N ILE A 101 -5.76 -17.00 -1.43
CA ILE A 101 -5.92 -18.09 -0.46
C ILE A 101 -7.40 -18.51 -0.36
N ALA A 102 -8.31 -17.55 -0.25
CA ALA A 102 -9.74 -17.82 -0.14
C ALA A 102 -10.29 -18.56 -1.38
N GLU A 103 -9.90 -18.12 -2.59
CA GLU A 103 -10.30 -18.78 -3.84
C GLU A 103 -9.79 -20.21 -3.95
N GLU A 104 -8.53 -20.45 -3.56
CA GLU A 104 -7.98 -21.81 -3.55
C GLU A 104 -8.74 -22.72 -2.58
N ARG A 105 -9.06 -22.22 -1.37
CA ARG A 105 -9.87 -22.96 -0.40
C ARG A 105 -11.28 -23.27 -0.92
N LYS A 106 -11.92 -22.34 -1.63
CA LYS A 106 -13.23 -22.57 -2.27
C LYS A 106 -13.16 -23.69 -3.31
N LYS A 107 -12.13 -23.70 -4.17
CA LYS A 107 -11.93 -24.77 -5.17
C LYS A 107 -11.80 -26.14 -4.53
N ILE A 108 -10.95 -26.26 -3.51
CA ILE A 108 -10.76 -27.52 -2.77
C ILE A 108 -12.07 -27.99 -2.13
N ARG A 109 -12.85 -27.09 -1.51
CA ARG A 109 -14.15 -27.42 -0.90
C ARG A 109 -15.13 -27.95 -1.94
N ASN A 110 -15.23 -27.29 -3.10
CA ASN A 110 -16.16 -27.66 -4.19
C ASN A 110 -15.79 -29.00 -4.85
N GLN A 111 -14.51 -29.34 -4.91
CA GLN A 111 -14.06 -30.66 -5.40
C GLN A 111 -14.44 -31.78 -4.43
N LYS A 112 -14.36 -31.54 -3.11
CA LYS A 112 -14.79 -32.52 -2.10
C LYS A 112 -16.29 -32.79 -2.18
N THR A 113 -17.12 -31.76 -2.39
CA THR A 113 -18.59 -31.92 -2.48
C THR A 113 -19.05 -32.62 -3.76
N LYS A 114 -18.29 -32.54 -4.87
CA LYS A 114 -18.62 -33.24 -6.12
C LYS A 114 -18.25 -34.73 -6.14
N LYS A 115 -17.47 -35.20 -5.16
CA LYS A 115 -17.04 -36.59 -5.02
C LYS A 115 -17.95 -37.41 -4.09
N LEU A 116 -18.95 -36.79 -3.48
CA LEU A 116 -20.02 -37.40 -2.70
C LEU A 116 -21.28 -37.46 -3.57
#